data_AF-A0A0Q7QIZ6-F1
#
_entry.id   AF-A0A0Q7QIZ6-F1
#
_cell.length_a   1.000
_cell.length_b   1.000
_cell.length_c   1.000
_cell.angle_alpha   90.00
_cell.angle_beta   90.00
_cell.angle_gamma   90.00
#
_symmetry.space_group_name_H-M   'P 1'
#
loop_
_entity.id
_entity.type
_entity.pdbx_description
1 polymer ?
#
loop_
_entity_poly.entity_id
_entity_poly.type
_entity_poly.pdbx_seq_one_letter_code
_entity_poly.pdbx_strand_id
1 'polypeptide(L)'
;MTVPLQHDDLVLEPTSGADGLDGWSVVVDGERRGTIALRDDSGRTFSVRWNTGTGPEAFGLAVRALRLVVEHAFTDLGAVRVEARIPVERTDDVRAASVSGLRREGIVRGAGTLPDRALLARLVDDPPASSRDGFIALLNAGLPTKRVIAQGLLRDERGRVLLCRLTYKSEWDLPGGVIEVGEAPGLGLVRELQEELGVTLPLGDLVTVNWLPAWRGWDDACIFLFDLGTVDSSWSDDLTLQPTEIAGVEWCDEATWREKATAAAVELLADVTAGTVSTYREAPLAPE
;
A
#
# COMPACT_ATOMS: atom_id res chain seq x y z
N MET A 1 0.99 3.73 40.38
CA MET A 1 2.01 4.79 40.53
C MET A 1 3.08 4.49 39.50
N THR A 2 3.48 5.48 38.70
CA THR A 2 4.55 5.35 37.71
C THR A 2 5.88 5.03 38.38
N VAL A 3 6.57 4.01 37.89
CA VAL A 3 7.88 3.56 38.39
C VAL A 3 8.99 3.98 37.43
N PRO A 4 10.24 4.18 37.90
CA PRO A 4 11.37 4.40 37.00
C PRO A 4 11.60 3.19 36.08
N LEU A 5 11.95 3.44 34.82
CA LEU A 5 12.35 2.42 33.85
C LEU A 5 13.78 2.70 33.39
N GLN A 6 14.59 1.68 33.12
CA GLN A 6 15.99 1.86 32.77
C GLN A 6 16.48 0.82 31.76
N HIS A 7 17.32 1.26 30.80
CA HIS A 7 18.10 0.39 29.93
C HIS A 7 19.42 1.06 29.56
N ASP A 8 20.54 0.46 29.97
CA ASP A 8 21.90 1.03 29.87
C ASP A 8 21.98 2.44 30.51
N ASP A 9 22.45 3.43 29.75
CA ASP A 9 22.57 4.85 30.10
C ASP A 9 21.24 5.63 30.08
N LEU A 10 20.16 5.03 29.56
CA LEU A 10 18.84 5.66 29.50
C LEU A 10 18.01 5.36 30.75
N VAL A 11 17.54 6.41 31.42
CA VAL A 11 16.59 6.35 32.52
C VAL A 11 15.32 7.12 32.16
N LEU A 12 14.16 6.50 32.41
CA LEU A 12 12.85 7.14 32.35
C LEU A 12 12.39 7.43 33.77
N GLU A 13 12.49 8.69 34.19
CA GLU A 13 12.14 9.13 35.55
C GLU A 13 10.67 9.55 35.62
N PRO A 14 9.86 9.02 36.55
CA PRO A 14 8.46 9.41 36.68
C PRO A 14 8.30 10.91 36.86
N THR A 15 7.33 11.48 36.17
CA THR A 15 6.93 12.88 36.34
C THR A 15 5.55 12.95 36.99
N SER A 16 5.24 14.05 37.66
CA SER A 16 3.86 14.40 37.98
C SER A 16 3.14 14.67 36.67
N GLY A 17 2.60 13.63 36.05
CA GLY A 17 1.87 13.72 34.79
C GLY A 17 0.68 14.66 34.90
N ALA A 18 0.19 15.15 33.75
CA ALA A 18 -1.15 15.76 33.72
C ALA A 18 -2.20 14.67 33.98
N ASP A 19 -3.40 15.06 34.45
CA ASP A 19 -4.48 14.12 34.75
C ASP A 19 -4.71 13.12 33.59
N GLY A 20 -4.63 11.84 33.92
CA GLY A 20 -4.78 10.74 32.95
C GLY A 20 -3.55 10.41 32.12
N LEU A 21 -2.36 10.93 32.44
CA LEU A 21 -1.10 10.55 31.80
C LEU A 21 -0.10 9.96 32.80
N ASP A 22 0.38 8.77 32.48
CA ASP A 22 1.58 8.19 33.09
C ASP A 22 2.79 8.67 32.29
N GLY A 23 3.52 9.64 32.83
CA GLY A 23 4.59 10.36 32.12
C GLY A 23 5.97 10.18 32.75
N TRP A 24 7.00 10.17 31.91
CA TRP A 24 8.41 10.11 32.30
C TRP A 24 9.24 11.21 31.64
N SER A 25 10.24 11.71 32.35
CA SER A 25 11.36 12.44 31.76
C SER A 25 12.35 11.45 31.19
N VAL A 26 12.80 11.69 29.96
CA VAL A 26 13.81 10.89 29.28
C VAL A 26 15.18 11.46 29.66
N VAL A 27 15.98 10.72 30.42
CA VAL A 27 17.27 11.15 31.00
C VAL A 27 18.38 10.26 30.48
N VAL A 28 19.46 10.87 29.97
CA VAL A 28 20.68 10.18 29.51
C VAL A 28 21.87 10.86 30.17
N ASP A 29 22.77 10.09 30.77
CA ASP A 29 23.95 10.59 31.50
C ASP A 29 23.60 11.67 32.55
N GLY A 30 22.43 11.53 33.21
CA GLY A 30 21.94 12.46 34.22
C GLY A 30 21.34 13.77 33.68
N GLU A 31 21.30 13.94 32.37
CA GLU A 31 20.73 15.12 31.72
C GLU A 31 19.38 14.81 31.07
N ARG A 32 18.38 15.66 31.33
CA ARG A 32 17.06 15.52 30.71
C ARG A 32 17.13 15.86 29.22
N ARG A 33 16.75 14.90 28.39
CA ARG A 33 16.75 14.98 26.92
C ARG A 33 15.34 15.04 26.31
N GLY A 34 14.30 14.72 27.08
CA GLY A 34 12.94 14.70 26.54
C GLY A 34 11.86 14.25 27.53
N THR A 35 10.72 13.85 26.98
CA THR A 35 9.60 13.24 27.69
C THR A 35 8.97 12.12 26.88
N ILE A 36 8.36 11.17 27.57
CA ILE A 36 7.49 10.13 26.99
C ILE A 36 6.34 9.86 27.95
N ALA A 37 5.14 9.62 27.44
CA ALA A 37 3.97 9.37 28.27
C ALA A 37 3.03 8.36 27.62
N LEU A 38 2.37 7.59 28.47
CA LEU A 38 1.24 6.73 28.15
C LEU A 38 -0.05 7.38 28.65
N ARG A 39 -1.11 7.22 27.86
CA ARG A 39 -2.49 7.46 28.28
C ARG A 39 -3.26 6.16 28.15
N ASP A 40 -3.96 5.77 29.20
CA ASP A 40 -4.94 4.70 29.11
C ASP A 40 -6.20 5.21 28.39
N ASP A 41 -6.52 4.64 27.24
CA ASP A 41 -7.69 5.01 26.44
C ASP A 41 -8.90 4.10 26.73
N SER A 42 -8.71 2.89 27.31
CA SER A 42 -9.79 1.88 27.42
C SER A 42 -9.61 0.79 28.50
N GLY A 43 -8.64 0.92 29.40
CA GLY A 43 -8.22 -0.09 30.36
C GLY A 43 -7.24 -1.13 29.81
N ARG A 44 -7.13 -1.26 28.48
CA ARG A 44 -6.25 -2.23 27.80
C ARG A 44 -5.59 -1.70 26.53
N THR A 45 -6.03 -0.56 26.01
CA THR A 45 -5.38 0.16 24.91
C THR A 45 -4.73 1.41 25.47
N PHE A 46 -3.43 1.56 25.22
CA PHE A 46 -2.68 2.75 25.64
C PHE A 46 -2.21 3.55 24.43
N SER A 47 -2.35 4.87 24.47
CA SER A 47 -1.73 5.75 23.49
C SER A 47 -0.41 6.32 24.02
N VAL A 48 0.65 6.19 23.23
CA VAL A 48 1.99 6.69 23.54
C VAL A 48 2.29 7.98 22.78
N ARG A 49 2.93 8.92 23.46
CA ARG A 49 3.41 10.19 22.90
C ARG A 49 4.73 10.58 23.54
N TRP A 50 5.64 11.13 22.74
CA TRP A 50 6.99 11.49 23.19
C TRP A 50 7.45 12.79 22.55
N ASN A 51 8.51 13.35 23.12
CA ASN A 51 9.31 14.42 22.56
C ASN A 51 10.76 14.21 23.02
N THR A 52 11.64 13.85 22.10
CA THR A 52 13.08 13.67 22.33
C THR A 52 13.92 14.77 21.66
N GLY A 53 13.28 15.91 21.37
CA GLY A 53 13.89 17.06 20.71
C GLY A 53 14.12 16.87 19.21
N THR A 54 14.91 17.77 18.65
CA THR A 54 15.34 17.76 17.24
C THR A 54 16.85 17.70 17.20
N GLY A 55 17.43 16.69 16.57
CA GLY A 55 18.88 16.54 16.47
C GLY A 55 19.30 15.10 16.13
N PRO A 56 20.59 14.87 15.83
CA PRO A 56 21.08 13.57 15.37
C PRO A 56 20.80 12.40 16.33
N GLU A 57 20.74 12.68 17.64
CA GLU A 57 20.49 11.68 18.69
C GLU A 57 19.01 11.43 18.97
N ALA A 58 18.11 12.34 18.55
CA ALA A 58 16.70 12.33 18.90
C ALA A 58 15.99 11.04 18.44
N PHE A 59 16.34 10.56 17.25
CA PHE A 59 15.80 9.32 16.68
C PHE A 59 16.19 8.09 17.52
N GLY A 60 17.48 7.90 17.81
CA GLY A 60 17.94 6.76 18.59
C GLY A 60 17.38 6.76 20.01
N LEU A 61 17.28 7.96 20.61
CA LEU A 61 16.70 8.14 21.93
C LEU A 61 15.19 7.81 21.95
N ALA A 62 14.43 8.26 20.94
CA ALA A 62 13.02 7.92 20.80
C ALA A 62 12.81 6.41 20.72
N VAL A 63 13.61 5.70 19.91
CA VAL A 63 13.53 4.24 19.77
C VAL A 63 13.75 3.52 21.10
N ARG A 64 14.80 3.92 21.85
CA ARG A 64 15.11 3.31 23.15
C ARG A 64 14.01 3.57 24.19
N ALA A 65 13.52 4.80 24.29
CA ALA A 65 12.45 5.18 25.21
C ALA A 65 11.13 4.48 24.88
N LEU A 66 10.76 4.41 23.60
CA LEU A 66 9.56 3.72 23.13
C LEU A 66 9.58 2.23 23.47
N ARG A 67 10.71 1.55 23.24
CA ARG A 67 10.82 0.12 23.57
C ARG A 67 10.58 -0.15 25.06
N LEU A 68 11.19 0.65 25.93
CA LEU A 68 11.00 0.55 27.38
C LEU A 68 9.54 0.76 27.80
N VAL A 69 8.92 1.83 27.31
CA VAL A 69 7.55 2.18 27.70
C VAL A 69 6.52 1.19 27.14
N VAL A 70 6.72 0.69 25.92
CA VAL A 70 5.85 -0.31 25.30
C VAL A 70 5.95 -1.64 26.03
N GLU A 71 7.16 -2.06 26.41
CA GLU A 71 7.36 -3.26 27.23
C GLU A 71 6.64 -3.13 28.57
N HIS A 72 6.88 -2.02 29.30
CA HIS A 72 6.20 -1.73 30.56
C HIS A 72 4.67 -1.75 30.44
N ALA A 73 4.12 -1.18 29.37
CA ALA A 73 2.68 -1.18 29.14
C ALA A 73 2.12 -2.61 29.06
N PHE A 74 2.81 -3.51 28.36
CA PHE A 74 2.38 -4.90 28.22
C PHE A 74 2.63 -5.72 29.50
N THR A 75 3.78 -5.57 30.15
CA THR A 75 4.19 -6.42 31.28
C THR A 75 3.54 -6.02 32.59
N ASP A 76 3.42 -4.71 32.85
CA ASP A 76 3.06 -4.19 34.16
C ASP A 76 1.69 -3.49 34.18
N LEU A 77 1.28 -2.90 33.06
CA LEU A 77 0.01 -2.17 32.97
C LEU A 77 -1.13 -3.01 32.36
N GLY A 78 -0.83 -4.23 31.90
CA GLY A 78 -1.84 -5.14 31.32
C GLY A 78 -2.39 -4.66 29.97
N ALA A 79 -1.65 -3.82 29.25
CA ALA A 79 -2.02 -3.42 27.90
C ALA A 79 -2.08 -4.64 26.98
N VAL A 80 -3.03 -4.64 26.04
CA VAL A 80 -3.05 -5.57 24.90
C VAL A 80 -2.68 -4.85 23.60
N ARG A 81 -2.70 -3.51 23.63
CA ARG A 81 -2.39 -2.65 22.49
C ARG A 81 -1.71 -1.37 22.97
N VAL A 82 -0.62 -1.00 22.32
CA VAL A 82 0.01 0.32 22.45
C VAL A 82 0.03 0.98 21.08
N GLU A 83 -0.48 2.21 20.98
CA GLU A 83 -0.60 2.92 19.71
C GLU A 83 -0.05 4.35 19.74
N ALA A 84 0.42 4.83 18.60
CA ALA A 84 0.91 6.18 18.38
C ALA A 84 0.14 6.82 17.22
N ARG A 85 -0.26 8.09 17.38
CA ARG A 85 -0.89 8.91 16.34
C ARG A 85 0.01 10.10 16.02
N ILE A 86 0.80 9.95 14.97
CA ILE A 86 1.92 10.85 14.64
C ILE A 86 1.57 11.63 13.38
N PRO A 87 1.66 12.97 13.34
CA PRO A 87 1.51 13.72 12.10
C PRO A 87 2.40 13.18 10.98
N VAL A 88 1.85 12.99 9.78
CA VAL A 88 2.52 12.28 8.67
C VAL A 88 3.82 12.94 8.22
N GLU A 89 3.94 14.25 8.43
CA GLU A 89 5.12 15.06 8.14
C GLU A 89 6.29 14.80 9.11
N ARG A 90 6.05 14.21 10.28
CA ARG A 90 7.08 13.87 11.27
C ARG A 90 7.68 12.48 10.96
N THR A 91 8.35 12.39 9.82
CA THR A 91 8.87 11.14 9.26
C THR A 91 9.82 10.39 10.20
N ASP A 92 10.68 11.10 10.94
CA ASP A 92 11.59 10.49 11.91
C ASP A 92 10.87 9.86 13.10
N ASP A 93 9.77 10.46 13.56
CA ASP A 93 8.96 9.90 14.65
C ASP A 93 8.14 8.69 14.17
N VAL A 94 7.58 8.76 12.96
CA VAL A 94 6.93 7.60 12.31
C VAL A 94 7.91 6.44 12.21
N ARG A 95 9.14 6.73 11.77
CA ARG A 95 10.21 5.74 11.68
C ARG A 95 10.63 5.22 13.06
N ALA A 96 10.73 6.08 14.08
CA ALA A 96 11.11 5.67 15.43
C ALA A 96 10.07 4.73 16.05
N ALA A 97 8.77 5.03 15.91
CA ALA A 97 7.69 4.13 16.30
C ALA A 97 7.77 2.79 15.56
N SER A 98 7.99 2.82 14.25
CA SER A 98 8.14 1.64 13.41
C SER A 98 9.29 0.72 13.89
N VAL A 99 10.49 1.27 14.06
CA VAL A 99 11.68 0.53 14.55
C VAL A 99 11.54 0.05 16.01
N SER A 100 10.62 0.66 16.77
CA SER A 100 10.26 0.22 18.13
C SER A 100 9.24 -0.93 18.16
N GLY A 101 8.75 -1.35 16.98
CA GLY A 101 7.85 -2.48 16.80
C GLY A 101 6.38 -2.11 16.60
N LEU A 102 6.03 -0.81 16.51
CA LEU A 102 4.67 -0.39 16.17
C LEU A 102 4.50 -0.45 14.65
N ARG A 103 3.54 -1.22 14.17
CA ARG A 103 3.24 -1.37 12.74
C ARG A 103 2.27 -0.30 12.29
N ARG A 104 2.50 0.26 11.10
CA ARG A 104 1.59 1.22 10.49
C ARG A 104 0.29 0.51 10.07
N GLU A 105 -0.84 1.05 10.53
CA GLU A 105 -2.18 0.52 10.22
C GLU A 105 -2.93 1.40 9.21
N GLY A 106 -2.54 2.66 9.06
CA GLY A 106 -3.14 3.57 8.09
C GLY A 106 -2.90 5.04 8.39
N ILE A 107 -3.64 5.90 7.68
CA ILE A 107 -3.69 7.35 7.92
C ILE A 107 -5.06 7.72 8.48
N VAL A 108 -5.05 8.31 9.68
CA VAL A 108 -6.22 8.95 10.28
C VAL A 108 -6.27 10.38 9.76
N ARG A 109 -7.30 10.68 8.96
CA ARG A 109 -7.49 12.03 8.40
C ARG A 109 -7.84 13.03 9.49
N GLY A 110 -7.20 14.19 9.44
CA GLY A 110 -7.46 15.28 10.37
C GLY A 110 -8.82 15.96 10.13
N ALA A 111 -9.49 16.39 11.20
CA ALA A 111 -10.68 17.22 11.10
C ALA A 111 -10.31 18.71 11.11
N GLY A 112 -10.87 19.48 10.18
CA GLY A 112 -10.63 20.93 10.10
C GLY A 112 -9.17 21.25 9.77
N THR A 113 -8.46 21.88 10.70
CA THR A 113 -7.05 22.29 10.56
C THR A 113 -6.07 21.29 11.16
N LEU A 114 -6.55 20.17 11.71
CA LEU A 114 -5.67 19.13 12.25
C LEU A 114 -4.95 18.41 11.10
N PRO A 115 -3.66 18.05 11.27
CA PRO A 115 -2.94 17.30 10.25
C PRO A 115 -3.43 15.86 10.21
N ASP A 116 -3.25 15.23 9.05
CA ASP A 116 -3.33 13.78 8.91
C ASP A 116 -2.27 13.10 9.77
N ARG A 117 -2.63 11.96 10.38
CA ARG A 117 -1.74 11.24 11.29
C ARG A 117 -1.57 9.80 10.85
N ALA A 118 -0.33 9.33 10.81
CA ALA A 118 -0.05 7.91 10.77
C ALA A 118 -0.50 7.27 12.10
N LEU A 119 -1.35 6.25 12.01
CA LEU A 119 -1.65 5.36 13.12
C LEU A 119 -0.66 4.20 13.06
N LEU A 120 0.11 4.03 14.13
CA LEU A 120 0.95 2.87 14.32
C LEU A 120 0.58 2.20 15.63
N ALA A 121 0.60 0.88 15.67
CA ALA A 121 0.31 0.15 16.89
C ALA A 121 1.10 -1.15 16.98
N ARG A 122 1.29 -1.59 18.22
CA ARG A 122 1.83 -2.91 18.54
C ARG A 122 0.83 -3.62 19.42
N LEU A 123 0.60 -4.90 19.13
CA LEU A 123 -0.18 -5.80 19.97
C LEU A 123 0.74 -6.60 20.90
N VAL A 124 0.21 -7.05 22.03
CA VAL A 124 0.97 -7.82 23.02
C VAL A 124 1.51 -9.15 22.46
N ASP A 125 0.82 -9.73 21.47
CA ASP A 125 1.18 -10.97 20.80
C ASP A 125 2.03 -10.76 19.52
N ASP A 126 2.37 -9.52 19.18
CA ASP A 126 3.27 -9.25 18.07
C ASP A 126 4.69 -9.75 18.38
N PRO A 127 5.39 -10.37 17.40
CA PRO A 127 6.79 -10.73 17.54
C PRO A 127 7.65 -9.55 18.04
N PRO A 128 8.67 -9.81 18.86
CA PRO A 128 9.55 -8.77 19.38
C PRO A 128 10.16 -7.92 18.27
N ALA A 129 10.25 -6.60 18.47
CA ALA A 129 10.82 -5.66 17.50
C ALA A 129 12.28 -5.99 17.11
N SER A 130 13.01 -6.68 17.99
CA SER A 130 14.39 -7.15 17.77
C SER A 130 14.49 -8.50 17.06
N SER A 131 13.37 -9.18 16.81
CA SER A 131 13.33 -10.50 16.16
C SER A 131 13.25 -10.39 14.64
N ARG A 132 13.60 -11.48 13.94
CA ARG A 132 13.45 -11.59 12.49
C ARG A 132 11.99 -11.39 12.05
N ASP A 133 11.05 -12.01 12.74
CA ASP A 133 9.63 -11.91 12.40
C ASP A 133 9.09 -10.50 12.66
N GLY A 134 9.56 -9.85 13.73
CA GLY A 134 9.28 -8.44 14.00
C GLY A 134 9.82 -7.53 12.89
N PHE A 135 11.03 -7.80 12.39
CA PHE A 135 11.60 -7.08 11.26
C PHE A 135 10.82 -7.28 9.95
N ILE A 136 10.37 -8.51 9.65
CA ILE A 136 9.53 -8.78 8.47
C ILE A 136 8.19 -8.05 8.59
N ALA A 137 7.54 -8.12 9.75
CA ALA A 137 6.24 -7.48 9.95
C ALA A 137 6.32 -5.95 9.88
N LEU A 138 7.42 -5.37 10.37
CA LEU A 138 7.76 -3.96 10.18
C LEU A 138 7.84 -3.60 8.69
N LEU A 139 8.57 -4.40 7.90
CA LEU A 139 8.72 -4.15 6.46
C LEU A 139 7.37 -4.25 5.74
N ASN A 140 6.59 -5.30 6.00
CA ASN A 140 5.28 -5.48 5.37
C ASN A 140 4.31 -4.33 5.68
N ALA A 141 4.37 -3.75 6.89
CA ALA A 141 3.51 -2.63 7.26
C ALA A 141 3.99 -1.27 6.70
N GLY A 142 5.28 -1.13 6.38
CA GLY A 142 5.90 0.15 6.06
C GLY A 142 6.33 0.33 4.60
N LEU A 143 6.59 -0.75 3.88
CA LEU A 143 7.06 -0.67 2.49
C LEU A 143 5.96 -0.15 1.56
N PRO A 144 6.30 0.68 0.57
CA PRO A 144 5.33 1.14 -0.43
C PRO A 144 4.73 -0.04 -1.21
N THR A 145 3.40 -0.06 -1.30
CA THR A 145 2.66 -0.93 -2.20
C THR A 145 2.23 -0.15 -3.43
N LYS A 146 2.25 -0.79 -4.60
CA LYS A 146 1.70 -0.24 -5.83
C LYS A 146 0.42 -0.98 -6.16
N ARG A 147 -0.56 -0.28 -6.72
CA ARG A 147 -1.69 -0.94 -7.35
C ARG A 147 -1.17 -1.74 -8.53
N VAL A 148 -1.65 -2.98 -8.65
CA VAL A 148 -1.32 -3.86 -9.77
C VAL A 148 -2.58 -4.07 -10.59
N ILE A 149 -2.41 -4.02 -11.90
CA ILE A 149 -3.42 -4.31 -12.91
C ILE A 149 -2.83 -5.40 -13.80
N ALA A 150 -3.64 -6.35 -14.26
CA ALA A 150 -3.23 -7.23 -15.35
C ALA A 150 -4.21 -7.13 -16.50
N GLN A 151 -3.67 -7.16 -17.71
CA GLN A 151 -4.43 -7.09 -18.96
C GLN A 151 -4.03 -8.21 -19.91
N GLY A 152 -4.97 -8.61 -20.75
CA GLY A 152 -4.79 -9.65 -21.74
C GLY A 152 -4.69 -9.11 -23.17
N LEU A 153 -3.65 -9.49 -23.89
CA LEU A 153 -3.56 -9.29 -25.34
C LEU A 153 -4.12 -10.52 -26.04
N LEU A 154 -5.40 -10.47 -26.41
CA LEU A 154 -6.05 -11.52 -27.20
C LEU A 154 -6.22 -11.07 -28.64
N ARG A 155 -5.84 -11.92 -29.58
CA ARG A 155 -5.96 -11.66 -31.02
C ARG A 155 -6.91 -12.63 -31.71
N ASP A 156 -7.48 -12.20 -32.83
CA ASP A 156 -8.18 -13.10 -33.74
C ASP A 156 -7.28 -13.59 -34.88
N GLU A 157 -7.79 -14.49 -35.73
CA GLU A 157 -7.10 -15.03 -36.90
C GLU A 157 -6.69 -13.97 -37.94
N ARG A 158 -7.22 -12.74 -37.82
CA ARG A 158 -6.94 -11.59 -38.69
C ARG A 158 -5.98 -10.60 -38.04
N GLY A 159 -5.50 -10.90 -36.83
CA GLY A 159 -4.59 -10.04 -36.06
C GLY A 159 -5.28 -8.85 -35.37
N ARG A 160 -6.61 -8.79 -35.35
CA ARG A 160 -7.36 -7.79 -34.59
C ARG A 160 -7.29 -8.10 -33.11
N VAL A 161 -7.32 -7.06 -32.28
CA VAL A 161 -7.21 -7.17 -30.81
C VAL A 161 -8.59 -7.05 -30.18
N LEU A 162 -8.92 -7.93 -29.23
CA LEU A 162 -10.16 -7.81 -28.47
C LEU A 162 -10.06 -6.62 -27.51
N LEU A 163 -10.96 -5.66 -27.64
CA LEU A 163 -11.14 -4.59 -26.66
C LEU A 163 -12.51 -4.69 -25.99
N CYS A 164 -12.57 -4.23 -24.74
CA CYS A 164 -13.78 -4.14 -23.94
C CYS A 164 -14.19 -2.69 -23.74
N ARG A 165 -15.49 -2.42 -23.88
CA ARG A 165 -16.09 -1.13 -23.52
C ARG A 165 -16.55 -1.20 -22.08
N LEU A 166 -15.96 -0.39 -21.20
CA LEU A 166 -16.34 -0.36 -19.80
C LEU A 166 -17.61 0.50 -19.62
N THR A 167 -18.41 0.23 -18.58
CA THR A 167 -19.66 0.95 -18.30
C THR A 167 -19.44 2.36 -17.76
N TYR A 168 -18.27 2.64 -17.19
CA TYR A 168 -17.96 3.87 -16.46
C TYR A 168 -17.07 4.87 -17.22
N LYS A 169 -16.58 4.51 -18.41
CA LYS A 169 -15.81 5.39 -19.29
C LYS A 169 -16.21 5.19 -20.76
N SER A 170 -15.96 6.21 -21.59
CA SER A 170 -16.27 6.15 -23.02
C SER A 170 -15.29 5.30 -23.82
N GLU A 171 -14.04 5.29 -23.37
CA GLU A 171 -12.90 4.67 -24.03
C GLU A 171 -12.86 3.16 -23.79
N TRP A 172 -12.36 2.45 -24.78
CA TRP A 172 -12.19 1.01 -24.75
C TRP A 172 -10.81 0.64 -24.20
N ASP A 173 -10.69 -0.54 -23.62
CA ASP A 173 -9.44 -1.02 -23.05
C ASP A 173 -9.24 -2.51 -23.31
N LEU A 174 -8.04 -3.01 -23.04
CA LEU A 174 -7.77 -4.44 -23.04
C LEU A 174 -8.54 -5.12 -21.88
N PRO A 175 -9.00 -6.37 -22.07
CA PRO A 175 -9.67 -7.12 -21.01
C PRO A 175 -8.74 -7.35 -19.81
N GLY A 176 -9.31 -7.35 -18.61
CA GLY A 176 -8.60 -7.50 -17.34
C GLY A 176 -8.83 -6.34 -16.39
N GLY A 177 -8.23 -6.42 -15.21
CA GLY A 177 -8.59 -5.57 -14.09
C GLY A 177 -7.55 -5.48 -12.99
N VAL A 178 -7.98 -4.94 -11.85
CA VAL A 178 -7.13 -4.72 -10.68
C VAL A 178 -6.89 -6.05 -9.96
N ILE A 179 -5.64 -6.30 -9.59
CA ILE A 179 -5.26 -7.54 -8.90
C ILE A 179 -5.54 -7.42 -7.41
N GLU A 180 -6.14 -8.46 -6.85
CA GLU A 180 -6.49 -8.48 -5.43
C GLU A 180 -5.25 -8.57 -4.53
N VAL A 181 -5.42 -8.20 -3.26
CA VAL A 181 -4.33 -8.23 -2.29
C VAL A 181 -3.83 -9.66 -2.10
N GLY A 182 -2.55 -9.89 -2.40
CA GLY A 182 -1.92 -11.20 -2.29
C GLY A 182 -2.14 -12.12 -3.49
N GLU A 183 -2.86 -11.66 -4.52
CA GLU A 183 -3.10 -12.41 -5.74
C GLU A 183 -1.93 -12.26 -6.73
N ALA A 184 -1.58 -13.36 -7.42
CA ALA A 184 -0.57 -13.32 -8.48
C ALA A 184 -1.16 -12.67 -9.74
N PRO A 185 -0.47 -11.74 -10.44
CA PRO A 185 -1.06 -10.98 -11.55
C PRO A 185 -1.67 -11.83 -12.66
N GLY A 186 -1.01 -12.94 -13.03
CA GLY A 186 -1.53 -13.86 -14.04
C GLY A 186 -2.79 -14.61 -13.60
N LEU A 187 -2.90 -14.96 -12.31
CA LEU A 187 -4.10 -15.60 -11.76
C LEU A 187 -5.25 -14.59 -11.66
N GLY A 188 -4.95 -13.36 -11.25
CA GLY A 188 -5.94 -12.29 -11.24
C GLY A 188 -6.45 -11.98 -12.64
N LEU A 189 -5.62 -11.96 -13.68
CA LEU A 189 -6.11 -11.83 -15.04
C LEU A 189 -7.08 -12.96 -15.42
N VAL A 190 -6.78 -14.21 -15.06
CA VAL A 190 -7.69 -15.34 -15.34
C VAL A 190 -9.01 -15.19 -14.60
N ARG A 191 -8.99 -14.75 -13.33
CA ARG A 191 -10.20 -14.42 -12.55
C ARG A 191 -11.00 -13.31 -13.23
N GLU A 192 -10.36 -12.20 -13.58
CA GLU A 192 -11.00 -11.05 -14.25
C GLU A 192 -11.66 -11.49 -15.57
N LEU A 193 -10.98 -12.26 -16.41
CA LEU A 193 -11.58 -12.78 -17.65
C LEU A 193 -12.81 -13.68 -17.40
N GLN A 194 -12.77 -14.46 -16.31
CA GLN A 194 -13.91 -15.28 -15.92
C GLN A 194 -15.08 -14.43 -15.42
N GLU A 195 -14.81 -13.41 -14.60
CA GLU A 195 -15.82 -12.54 -14.01
C GLU A 195 -16.44 -11.60 -15.04
N GLU A 196 -15.62 -10.96 -15.88
CA GLU A 196 -16.02 -9.94 -16.83
C GLU A 196 -16.61 -10.51 -18.13
N LEU A 197 -16.05 -11.63 -18.62
CA LEU A 197 -16.35 -12.18 -19.95
C LEU A 197 -16.92 -13.61 -19.91
N GLY A 198 -16.92 -14.27 -18.75
CA GLY A 198 -17.42 -15.63 -18.59
C GLY A 198 -16.52 -16.73 -19.16
N VAL A 199 -15.22 -16.44 -19.32
CA VAL A 199 -14.29 -17.35 -20.03
C VAL A 199 -13.04 -17.68 -19.23
N THR A 200 -12.39 -18.78 -19.59
CA THR A 200 -11.07 -19.14 -19.08
C THR A 200 -10.15 -19.39 -20.26
N LEU A 201 -9.09 -18.58 -20.36
CA LEU A 201 -8.06 -18.71 -21.38
C LEU A 201 -6.73 -19.14 -20.74
N PRO A 202 -5.91 -19.94 -21.44
CA PRO A 202 -4.56 -20.22 -20.97
C PRO A 202 -3.74 -18.92 -20.99
N LEU A 203 -3.00 -18.68 -19.92
CA LEU A 203 -2.09 -17.55 -19.82
C LEU A 203 -0.81 -17.87 -20.62
N GLY A 204 -0.45 -17.00 -21.56
CA GLY A 204 0.82 -17.03 -22.26
C GLY A 204 1.91 -16.23 -21.55
N ASP A 205 2.93 -15.85 -22.32
CA ASP A 205 4.08 -15.11 -21.80
C ASP A 205 3.73 -13.66 -21.42
N LEU A 206 4.51 -13.10 -20.49
CA LEU A 206 4.47 -11.68 -20.19
C LEU A 206 5.01 -10.88 -21.38
N VAL A 207 4.20 -9.99 -21.94
CA VAL A 207 4.57 -9.11 -23.04
C VAL A 207 5.34 -7.90 -22.52
N THR A 208 4.81 -7.20 -21.51
CA THR A 208 5.44 -6.01 -20.92
C THR A 208 4.86 -5.69 -19.54
N VAL A 209 5.60 -4.90 -18.76
CA VAL A 209 5.10 -4.19 -17.58
C VAL A 209 5.07 -2.70 -17.89
N ASN A 210 3.88 -2.11 -17.87
CA ASN A 210 3.67 -0.68 -18.11
C ASN A 210 3.35 0.03 -16.79
N TRP A 211 4.20 0.95 -16.37
CA TRP A 211 3.96 1.77 -15.18
C TRP A 211 3.12 2.99 -15.55
N LEU A 212 1.98 3.17 -14.88
CA LEU A 212 1.13 4.34 -15.02
C LEU A 212 1.49 5.37 -13.95
N PRO A 213 1.85 6.61 -14.32
CA PRO A 213 2.03 7.68 -13.34
C PRO A 213 0.69 8.06 -12.66
N ALA A 214 0.79 8.71 -11.50
CA ALA A 214 -0.38 9.26 -10.81
C ALA A 214 -1.11 10.28 -11.70
N TRP A 215 -2.45 10.16 -11.78
CA TRP A 215 -3.25 10.98 -12.69
C TRP A 215 -4.69 11.17 -12.18
N ARG A 216 -5.20 12.41 -12.25
CA ARG A 216 -6.56 12.81 -11.82
C ARG A 216 -6.98 12.27 -10.44
N GLY A 217 -6.06 12.31 -9.47
CA GLY A 217 -6.31 11.87 -8.09
C GLY A 217 -6.14 10.37 -7.86
N TRP A 218 -5.85 9.59 -8.89
CA TRP A 218 -5.37 8.23 -8.74
C TRP A 218 -3.87 8.21 -8.43
N ASP A 219 -3.47 7.31 -7.54
CA ASP A 219 -2.07 6.92 -7.37
C ASP A 219 -1.58 6.10 -8.58
N ASP A 220 -0.27 5.92 -8.64
CA ASP A 220 0.40 5.16 -9.69
C ASP A 220 0.08 3.66 -9.66
N ALA A 221 0.31 2.98 -10.78
CA ALA A 221 0.02 1.56 -10.93
C ALA A 221 1.00 0.84 -11.85
N CYS A 222 1.11 -0.47 -11.72
CA CYS A 222 1.81 -1.32 -12.67
C CYS A 222 0.80 -2.20 -13.43
N ILE A 223 0.78 -2.10 -14.76
CA ILE A 223 0.01 -2.99 -15.63
C ILE A 223 0.92 -4.12 -16.12
N PHE A 224 0.53 -5.37 -15.89
CA PHE A 224 1.15 -6.55 -16.48
C PHE A 224 0.34 -6.97 -17.70
N LEU A 225 0.94 -6.90 -18.89
CA LEU A 225 0.30 -7.37 -20.13
C LEU A 225 0.73 -8.81 -20.43
N PHE A 226 -0.22 -9.74 -20.47
CA PHE A 226 0.03 -11.13 -20.86
C PHE A 226 -0.50 -11.41 -22.25
N ASP A 227 0.21 -12.24 -23.02
CA ASP A 227 -0.29 -12.78 -24.28
C ASP A 227 -1.35 -13.85 -23.97
N LEU A 228 -2.55 -13.69 -24.54
CA LEU A 228 -3.63 -14.69 -24.45
C LEU A 228 -3.75 -15.52 -25.73
N GLY A 229 -2.86 -15.29 -26.70
CA GLY A 229 -2.77 -16.03 -27.95
C GLY A 229 -3.79 -15.56 -28.98
N THR A 230 -4.20 -16.51 -29.83
CA THR A 230 -5.07 -16.26 -30.97
C THR A 230 -6.26 -17.21 -30.96
N VAL A 231 -7.46 -16.67 -31.14
CA VAL A 231 -8.73 -17.40 -31.24
C VAL A 231 -9.43 -17.09 -32.57
N ASP A 232 -10.46 -17.85 -32.91
CA ASP A 232 -11.34 -17.50 -34.02
C ASP A 232 -12.21 -16.30 -33.62
N SER A 233 -12.48 -15.37 -34.54
CA SER A 233 -13.27 -14.18 -34.23
C SER A 233 -14.70 -14.47 -33.76
N SER A 234 -15.28 -15.63 -34.10
CA SER A 234 -16.56 -16.09 -33.53
C SER A 234 -16.49 -16.41 -32.03
N TRP A 235 -15.28 -16.50 -31.45
CA TRP A 235 -15.09 -16.71 -30.01
C TRP A 235 -15.79 -15.64 -29.16
N SER A 236 -15.92 -14.41 -29.67
CA SER A 236 -16.62 -13.33 -28.96
C SER A 236 -18.14 -13.51 -28.90
N ASP A 237 -18.72 -14.41 -29.70
CA ASP A 237 -20.17 -14.60 -29.80
C ASP A 237 -20.74 -15.36 -28.60
N ASP A 238 -19.91 -16.16 -27.93
CA ASP A 238 -20.29 -17.02 -26.78
C ASP A 238 -19.97 -16.38 -25.42
N LEU A 239 -19.56 -15.11 -25.39
CA LEU A 239 -19.20 -14.42 -24.15
C LEU A 239 -20.40 -14.15 -23.25
N THR A 240 -20.18 -14.29 -21.94
CA THR A 240 -21.15 -13.88 -20.92
C THR A 240 -20.61 -12.64 -20.23
N LEU A 241 -21.05 -11.47 -20.70
CA LEU A 241 -20.56 -10.19 -20.20
C LEU A 241 -21.14 -9.86 -18.82
N GLN A 242 -20.30 -9.40 -17.91
CA GLN A 242 -20.70 -8.81 -16.65
C GLN A 242 -21.33 -7.43 -16.92
N PRO A 243 -22.65 -7.25 -16.78
CA PRO A 243 -23.36 -6.09 -17.34
C PRO A 243 -23.15 -4.79 -16.55
N THR A 244 -22.64 -4.85 -15.33
CA THR A 244 -22.31 -3.67 -14.53
C THR A 244 -20.92 -3.11 -14.84
N GLU A 245 -20.05 -3.91 -15.47
CA GLU A 245 -18.65 -3.54 -15.75
C GLU A 245 -18.36 -3.45 -17.25
N ILE A 246 -18.84 -4.42 -18.04
CA ILE A 246 -18.59 -4.53 -19.48
C ILE A 246 -19.86 -4.26 -20.27
N ALA A 247 -19.83 -3.18 -21.05
CA ALA A 247 -20.90 -2.72 -21.90
C ALA A 247 -20.82 -3.26 -23.35
N GLY A 248 -19.76 -3.99 -23.69
CA GLY A 248 -19.57 -4.63 -24.99
C GLY A 248 -18.11 -5.03 -25.25
N VAL A 249 -17.90 -5.85 -26.27
CA VAL A 249 -16.58 -6.23 -26.78
C VAL A 249 -16.50 -6.05 -28.30
N GLU A 250 -15.29 -5.88 -28.82
CA GLU A 250 -15.07 -5.70 -30.25
C GLU A 250 -13.66 -6.14 -30.66
N TRP A 251 -13.57 -6.82 -31.80
CA TRP A 251 -12.31 -7.10 -32.47
C TRP A 251 -11.84 -5.89 -33.27
N CYS A 252 -10.84 -5.18 -32.74
CA CYS A 252 -10.35 -3.92 -33.27
C CYS A 252 -9.09 -4.12 -34.11
N ASP A 253 -9.11 -3.64 -35.36
CA ASP A 253 -7.89 -3.44 -36.14
C ASP A 253 -7.16 -2.16 -35.70
N GLU A 254 -6.02 -1.85 -36.34
CA GLU A 254 -5.21 -0.68 -36.00
C GLU A 254 -5.96 0.64 -36.10
N ALA A 255 -6.76 0.84 -37.14
CA ALA A 255 -7.54 2.06 -37.27
C ALA A 255 -8.57 2.17 -36.12
N THR A 256 -9.22 1.06 -35.78
CA THR A 256 -10.28 1.00 -34.78
C THR A 256 -9.77 1.23 -33.36
N TRP A 257 -8.67 0.57 -32.95
CA TRP A 257 -8.16 0.81 -31.60
C TRP A 257 -7.51 2.18 -31.44
N ARG A 258 -6.95 2.78 -32.51
CA ARG A 258 -6.48 4.19 -32.48
C ARG A 258 -7.61 5.19 -32.25
N GLU A 259 -8.82 4.88 -32.71
CA GLU A 259 -10.01 5.71 -32.53
C GLU A 259 -10.67 5.52 -31.17
N LYS A 260 -10.78 4.27 -30.71
CA LYS A 260 -11.66 3.91 -29.56
C LYS A 260 -10.92 3.72 -28.24
N ALA A 261 -9.66 3.30 -28.26
CA ALA A 261 -8.97 2.87 -27.05
C ALA A 261 -8.46 4.06 -26.22
N THR A 262 -8.15 3.81 -24.95
CA THR A 262 -7.47 4.80 -24.12
C THR A 262 -6.11 5.19 -24.71
N ALA A 263 -5.63 6.42 -24.46
CA ALA A 263 -4.32 6.87 -24.97
C ALA A 263 -3.17 5.92 -24.58
N ALA A 264 -3.22 5.37 -23.36
CA ALA A 264 -2.26 4.39 -22.88
C ALA A 264 -2.33 3.06 -23.67
N ALA A 265 -3.54 2.56 -23.95
CA ALA A 265 -3.72 1.36 -24.78
C ALA A 265 -3.30 1.59 -26.24
N VAL A 266 -3.57 2.77 -26.80
CA VAL A 266 -3.14 3.14 -28.17
C VAL A 266 -1.62 3.11 -28.30
N GLU A 267 -0.89 3.71 -27.37
CA GLU A 267 0.58 3.67 -27.39
C GLU A 267 1.11 2.24 -27.19
N LEU A 268 0.53 1.51 -26.23
CA LEU A 268 0.89 0.13 -25.94
C LEU A 268 0.75 -0.76 -27.18
N LEU A 269 -0.41 -0.72 -27.82
CA LEU A 269 -0.73 -1.51 -29.00
C LEU A 269 0.08 -1.08 -30.24
N ALA A 270 0.44 0.20 -30.37
CA ALA A 270 1.31 0.66 -31.45
C ALA A 270 2.69 -0.01 -31.38
N ASP A 271 3.31 -0.07 -30.20
CA ASP A 271 4.62 -0.71 -30.03
C ASP A 271 4.55 -2.24 -30.10
N VAL A 272 3.47 -2.84 -29.61
CA VAL A 272 3.22 -4.28 -29.78
C VAL A 272 3.11 -4.62 -31.27
N THR A 273 2.38 -3.81 -32.05
CA THR A 273 2.20 -4.00 -33.50
C THR A 273 3.51 -3.78 -34.26
N ALA A 274 4.31 -2.79 -33.85
CA ALA A 274 5.60 -2.50 -34.46
C ALA A 274 6.70 -3.50 -34.06
N GLY A 275 6.46 -4.39 -33.09
CA GLY A 275 7.48 -5.29 -32.55
C GLY A 275 8.59 -4.57 -31.76
N THR A 276 8.29 -3.38 -31.25
CA THR A 276 9.23 -2.50 -30.53
C THR A 276 8.99 -2.48 -29.01
N VAL A 277 8.00 -3.25 -28.52
CA VAL A 277 7.65 -3.28 -27.11
C VAL A 277 8.82 -3.75 -26.24
N SER A 278 9.20 -2.92 -25.26
CA SER A 278 10.19 -3.26 -24.24
C SER A 278 9.53 -4.00 -23.07
N THR A 279 10.31 -4.77 -22.31
CA THR A 279 9.82 -5.47 -21.11
C THR A 279 9.31 -4.52 -20.03
N TYR A 280 9.84 -3.30 -19.96
CA TYR A 280 9.39 -2.25 -19.04
C TYR A 280 9.14 -0.95 -19.80
N ARG A 281 8.04 -0.28 -19.45
CA ARG A 281 7.60 0.99 -20.03
C ARG A 281 7.00 1.91 -18.97
N GLU A 282 7.04 3.21 -19.24
CA GLU A 282 6.30 4.21 -18.49
C GLU A 282 5.27 4.83 -19.42
N ALA A 283 4.00 4.75 -19.05
CA ALA A 283 2.93 5.32 -19.84
C ALA A 283 3.03 6.86 -19.84
N PRO A 284 2.66 7.51 -20.94
CA PRO A 284 2.65 8.95 -21.02
C PRO A 284 1.58 9.49 -20.06
N LEU A 285 1.81 10.70 -19.56
CA LEU A 285 0.74 11.42 -18.88
C LEU A 285 -0.39 11.66 -19.88
N ALA A 286 -1.57 11.12 -19.59
CA ALA A 286 -2.75 11.41 -20.38
C ALA A 286 -3.03 12.93 -20.33
N PRO A 287 -3.47 13.55 -21.45
CA PRO A 287 -3.81 14.97 -21.49
C PRO A 287 -4.77 15.36 -20.37
N GLU A 288 -4.63 16.59 -19.86
CA GLU A 288 -5.46 17.11 -18.75
C GLU A 288 -6.96 17.09 -19.04
#